data_AF-N2B193-F1
#
_entry.id   AF-N2B193-F1
#
_cell.length_a   1.000
_cell.length_b   1.000
_cell.length_c   1.000
_cell.angle_alpha   90.00
_cell.angle_beta   90.00
_cell.angle_gamma   90.00
#
_symmetry.space_group_name_H-M   'P 1'
#
loop_
_entity.id
_entity.type
_entity.pdbx_description
1 polymer ?
#
loop_
_entity_poly.entity_id
_entity_poly.type
_entity_poly.pdbx_seq_one_letter_code
_entity_poly.pdbx_strand_id
1 'polypeptide(L)'
;MSKVNELRSQRAKAWDQAKAFLDSHRNEKGILSAEDTAAYEKMEQEIVDLGHEIERQERMDALERELAAPVNTPITAKPESRKVDEKIGRSSDAYKKAFWSQARAKDGIGYEIRNALSEGVDSEGGYLVPDEFEKTLVSALAETNAVREHAHVFNTSNGTHKIPVVVSKGSAAWIDENGAYTESDDVFGMEQIDAHKVGTIIKVSEELLYDSAFDLENYFREEFARRIGDCEEDAFLNGNGTKKPTGLLNATGGAQVGVTAASATAITADELIDLFYSVKSPYRKNAIWVLNDATVRAIRKLKDGNGQYLWQPALREGEFDTILGKKIYTSPFMPTAAAGAKTILFGDLSYYWIGDRQGVTFKRLNERFADYGQVGFLASKRVDGKLVLPEAVKVLQQAAK
;
A
#
# COMPACT_ATOMS: atom_id res chain seq x y z
N MET A 1 -22.67 37.88 -27.41
CA MET A 1 -21.22 37.66 -27.21
C MET A 1 -20.86 38.27 -25.86
N SER A 2 -20.13 37.57 -24.99
CA SER A 2 -19.82 38.12 -23.66
C SER A 2 -18.91 39.34 -23.78
N LYS A 3 -19.07 40.32 -22.88
CA LYS A 3 -18.27 41.55 -22.86
C LYS A 3 -16.76 41.26 -22.79
N VAL A 4 -16.38 40.17 -22.13
CA VAL A 4 -15.02 39.62 -22.08
C VAL A 4 -14.47 39.25 -23.46
N ASN A 5 -15.27 38.66 -24.34
CA ASN A 5 -14.83 38.29 -25.70
C ASN A 5 -14.56 39.52 -26.58
N GLU A 6 -15.32 40.60 -26.39
CA GLU A 6 -15.07 41.87 -27.07
C GLU A 6 -13.76 42.51 -26.60
N LEU A 7 -13.51 42.54 -25.28
CA LEU A 7 -12.28 43.06 -24.70
C LEU A 7 -11.05 42.26 -25.14
N ARG A 8 -11.16 40.92 -25.22
CA ARG A 8 -10.10 40.05 -25.75
C ARG A 8 -9.81 40.33 -27.23
N SER A 9 -10.84 40.59 -28.04
CA SER A 9 -10.66 40.99 -29.44
C SER A 9 -9.98 42.36 -29.56
N GLN A 10 -10.32 43.32 -28.70
CA GLN A 10 -9.68 44.64 -28.66
C GLN A 10 -8.21 44.54 -28.24
N ARG A 11 -7.90 43.76 -27.20
CA ARG A 11 -6.52 43.52 -26.75
C ARG A 11 -5.66 42.84 -27.83
N ALA A 12 -6.23 41.88 -28.56
CA ALA A 12 -5.55 41.23 -29.68
C ALA A 12 -5.22 42.23 -30.81
N LYS A 13 -6.17 43.11 -31.16
CA LYS A 13 -5.93 44.18 -32.15
C LYS A 13 -4.87 45.18 -31.68
N ALA A 14 -4.90 45.60 -30.43
CA ALA A 14 -3.89 46.50 -29.86
C ALA A 14 -2.49 45.86 -29.86
N TRP A 15 -2.40 44.56 -29.55
CA TRP A 15 -1.15 43.79 -29.65
C TRP A 15 -0.62 43.70 -31.09
N ASP A 16 -1.49 43.42 -32.06
CA ASP A 16 -1.10 43.36 -33.47
C ASP A 16 -0.61 44.72 -33.99
N GLN A 17 -1.22 45.82 -33.53
CA GLN A 17 -0.80 47.19 -33.82
C GLN A 17 0.57 47.52 -33.19
N ALA A 18 0.77 47.17 -31.91
CA ALA A 18 2.04 47.37 -31.22
C ALA A 18 3.18 46.57 -31.88
N LYS A 19 2.89 45.35 -32.35
CA LYS A 19 3.82 44.51 -33.09
C LYS A 19 4.18 45.10 -34.45
N ALA A 20 3.18 45.53 -35.22
CA ALA A 20 3.41 46.19 -36.52
C ALA A 20 4.19 47.50 -36.38
N PHE A 21 3.98 48.24 -35.28
CA PHE A 21 4.74 49.45 -34.95
C PHE A 21 6.22 49.12 -34.69
N LEU A 22 6.51 48.10 -33.87
CA LEU A 22 7.88 47.64 -33.62
C LEU A 22 8.59 47.17 -34.90
N ASP A 23 7.90 46.42 -35.77
CA ASP A 23 8.50 45.86 -36.98
C ASP A 23 8.83 46.96 -38.02
N SER A 24 8.11 48.08 -38.01
CA SER A 24 8.31 49.19 -38.97
C SER A 24 9.26 50.29 -38.48
N HIS A 25 9.47 50.44 -37.17
CA HIS A 25 10.24 51.56 -36.60
C HIS A 25 11.59 51.14 -35.98
N ARG A 26 12.01 49.88 -36.14
CA ARG A 26 13.35 49.41 -35.76
C ARG A 26 14.39 49.79 -36.81
N ASN A 27 15.50 50.39 -36.37
CA ASN A 27 16.67 50.61 -37.22
C ASN A 27 17.46 49.31 -37.47
N GLU A 28 18.49 49.36 -38.33
CA GLU A 28 19.36 48.19 -38.67
C GLU A 28 20.06 47.54 -37.45
N LYS A 29 20.08 48.21 -36.29
CA LYS A 29 20.61 47.69 -35.02
C LYS A 29 19.53 47.18 -34.06
N GLY A 30 18.25 47.19 -34.47
CA GLY A 30 17.12 46.72 -33.68
C GLY A 30 16.66 47.67 -32.57
N ILE A 31 17.05 48.94 -32.62
CA ILE A 31 16.78 49.95 -31.58
C ILE A 31 15.74 50.96 -32.10
N LEU A 32 14.77 51.33 -31.25
CA LEU A 32 13.78 52.38 -31.54
C LEU A 32 14.37 53.77 -31.29
N SER A 33 13.87 54.78 -31.99
CA SER A 33 14.17 56.17 -31.67
C SER A 33 13.57 56.55 -30.29
N ALA A 34 14.05 57.63 -29.67
CA ALA A 34 13.51 58.08 -28.38
C ALA A 34 12.02 58.47 -28.46
N GLU A 35 11.58 58.99 -29.61
CA GLU A 35 10.17 59.34 -29.86
C GLU A 35 9.31 58.09 -30.09
N ASP A 36 9.81 57.11 -30.86
CA ASP A 36 9.10 55.86 -31.12
C ASP A 36 9.02 54.98 -29.86
N THR A 37 10.01 55.06 -28.97
CA THR A 37 10.00 54.37 -27.67
C THR A 37 8.84 54.88 -26.81
N ALA A 38 8.65 56.20 -26.72
CA ALA A 38 7.54 56.80 -25.98
C ALA A 38 6.16 56.48 -26.59
N ALA A 39 6.08 56.30 -27.91
CA ALA A 39 4.86 55.85 -28.59
C ALA A 39 4.54 54.38 -28.30
N TYR A 40 5.56 53.52 -28.30
CA TYR A 40 5.41 52.10 -27.98
C TYR A 40 5.02 51.86 -26.52
N GLU A 41 5.62 52.59 -25.56
CA GLU A 41 5.26 52.51 -24.14
C GLU A 41 3.78 52.85 -23.89
N LYS A 42 3.20 53.79 -24.66
CA LYS A 42 1.76 54.09 -24.59
C LYS A 42 0.90 52.93 -25.11
N MET A 43 1.31 52.27 -26.19
CA MET A 43 0.61 51.09 -26.71
C MET A 43 0.71 49.91 -25.75
N GLU A 44 1.86 49.72 -25.11
CA GLU A 44 2.06 48.71 -24.06
C GLU A 44 1.14 48.97 -22.86
N GLN A 45 1.07 50.22 -22.41
CA GLN A 45 0.18 50.60 -21.32
C GLN A 45 -1.29 50.32 -21.65
N GLU A 46 -1.74 50.60 -22.88
CA GLU A 46 -3.11 50.28 -23.33
C GLU A 46 -3.40 48.77 -23.30
N ILE A 47 -2.43 47.93 -23.68
CA ILE A 47 -2.56 46.47 -23.64
C ILE A 47 -2.63 45.95 -22.20
N VAL A 48 -1.87 46.55 -21.28
CA VAL A 48 -1.89 46.24 -19.85
C VAL A 48 -3.22 46.65 -19.22
N ASP A 49 -3.70 47.86 -19.52
CA ASP A 49 -4.96 48.39 -19.00
C ASP A 49 -6.17 47.54 -19.47
N LEU A 50 -6.19 47.13 -20.74
CA LEU A 50 -7.18 46.19 -21.28
C LEU A 50 -7.09 44.81 -20.60
N GLY A 51 -5.89 44.36 -20.24
CA GLY A 51 -5.68 43.13 -19.47
C GLY A 51 -6.33 43.21 -18.09
N HIS A 52 -6.10 44.30 -17.35
CA HIS A 52 -6.69 44.53 -16.03
C HIS A 52 -8.22 44.67 -16.06
N GLU A 53 -8.79 45.19 -17.15
CA GLU A 53 -10.24 45.25 -17.32
C GLU A 53 -10.84 43.86 -17.60
N ILE A 54 -10.17 43.02 -18.40
CA ILE A 54 -10.58 41.63 -18.62
C ILE A 54 -10.62 40.86 -17.30
N GLU A 55 -9.57 40.97 -16.48
CA GLU A 55 -9.52 40.30 -15.17
C GLU A 55 -10.64 40.76 -14.22
N ARG A 56 -10.96 42.06 -14.22
CA ARG A 56 -12.08 42.60 -13.45
C ARG A 56 -13.41 42.02 -13.91
N GLN A 57 -13.66 41.96 -15.21
CA GLN A 57 -14.89 41.41 -15.78
C GLN A 57 -15.01 39.91 -15.54
N GLU A 58 -13.92 39.14 -15.68
CA GLU A 58 -13.93 37.70 -15.39
C GLU A 58 -14.22 37.38 -13.93
N ARG A 59 -13.72 38.20 -12.99
CA ARG A 59 -14.07 38.07 -11.56
C ARG A 59 -15.52 38.40 -11.29
N MET A 60 -16.07 39.42 -11.95
CA MET A 60 -17.49 39.77 -11.83
C MET A 60 -18.39 38.67 -12.40
N ASP A 61 -18.09 38.16 -13.59
CA ASP A 61 -18.82 37.05 -14.23
C ASP A 61 -18.75 35.76 -13.38
N ALA A 62 -17.60 35.50 -12.74
CA ALA A 62 -17.44 34.35 -11.85
C ALA A 62 -18.29 34.49 -10.57
N LEU A 63 -18.24 35.66 -9.93
CA LEU A 63 -19.06 35.96 -8.75
C LEU A 63 -20.56 35.94 -9.09
N GLU A 64 -20.96 36.50 -10.22
CA GLU A 64 -22.35 36.48 -10.67
C GLU A 64 -22.81 35.06 -11.00
N ARG A 65 -21.93 34.21 -11.56
CA ARG A 65 -22.22 32.78 -11.78
C ARG A 65 -22.34 32.01 -10.46
N GLU A 66 -21.54 32.34 -9.45
CA GLU A 66 -21.66 31.76 -8.10
C GLU A 66 -22.96 32.21 -7.41
N LEU A 67 -23.31 33.49 -7.52
CA LEU A 67 -24.54 34.06 -6.95
C LEU A 67 -25.81 33.60 -7.70
N ALA A 68 -25.70 33.35 -9.01
CA ALA A 68 -26.77 32.81 -9.85
C ALA A 68 -26.86 31.28 -9.81
N ALA A 69 -25.92 30.60 -9.15
CA ALA A 69 -26.02 29.16 -8.92
C ALA A 69 -27.24 28.89 -8.01
N PRO A 70 -28.21 28.08 -8.45
CA PRO A 70 -29.41 27.84 -7.67
C PRO A 70 -29.06 27.12 -6.36
N VAL A 71 -29.39 27.74 -5.22
CA VAL A 71 -29.19 27.19 -3.87
C VAL A 71 -30.06 25.94 -3.62
N ASN A 72 -31.07 25.70 -4.46
CA ASN A 72 -31.92 24.51 -4.42
C ASN A 72 -31.85 23.77 -5.76
N THR A 73 -31.43 22.50 -5.71
CA THR A 73 -31.64 21.58 -6.83
C THR A 73 -33.14 21.28 -6.94
N PRO A 74 -33.77 21.46 -8.12
CA PRO A 74 -35.16 21.05 -8.32
C PRO A 74 -35.26 19.53 -8.16
N ILE A 75 -36.21 19.07 -7.33
CA ILE A 75 -36.60 17.67 -7.25
C ILE A 75 -37.19 17.29 -8.62
N THR A 76 -36.35 16.79 -9.50
CA THR A 76 -36.79 16.12 -10.73
C THR A 76 -36.99 14.65 -10.37
N ALA A 77 -38.24 14.27 -10.20
CA ALA A 77 -38.65 12.88 -10.11
C ALA A 77 -38.38 12.20 -11.47
N LYS A 78 -37.14 11.74 -11.67
CA LYS A 78 -36.81 10.67 -12.61
C LYS A 78 -36.68 9.37 -11.79
N PRO A 79 -37.22 8.23 -12.24
CA PRO A 79 -36.99 6.96 -11.57
C PRO A 79 -35.49 6.70 -11.49
N GLU A 80 -35.01 6.37 -10.30
CA GLU A 80 -33.60 6.23 -9.94
C GLU A 80 -32.81 5.37 -10.95
N SER A 81 -31.97 6.01 -11.76
CA SER A 81 -30.63 5.46 -11.97
C SER A 81 -29.82 5.90 -10.75
N ARG A 82 -29.40 4.95 -9.91
CA ARG A 82 -28.46 5.15 -8.78
C ARG A 82 -27.55 6.34 -9.04
N LYS A 83 -27.56 7.35 -8.15
CA LYS A 83 -26.43 8.25 -8.03
C LYS A 83 -25.22 7.38 -7.77
N VAL A 84 -24.43 7.12 -8.81
CA VAL A 84 -23.05 6.68 -8.63
C VAL A 84 -22.38 7.89 -8.02
N ASP A 85 -21.97 7.80 -6.76
CA ASP A 85 -21.10 8.81 -6.16
C ASP A 85 -19.98 9.09 -7.16
N GLU A 86 -19.92 10.33 -7.67
CA GLU A 86 -18.94 10.71 -8.67
C GLU A 86 -17.57 10.59 -8.00
N LYS A 87 -16.83 9.53 -8.32
CA LYS A 87 -15.58 9.20 -7.64
C LYS A 87 -14.57 10.32 -7.92
N ILE A 88 -14.11 10.99 -6.86
CA ILE A 88 -13.13 12.09 -6.93
C ILE A 88 -11.74 11.53 -6.60
N GLY A 89 -10.67 12.14 -7.11
CA GLY A 89 -9.30 11.76 -6.76
C GLY A 89 -8.78 10.54 -7.51
N ARG A 90 -7.93 9.76 -6.82
CA ARG A 90 -7.38 8.47 -7.27
C ARG A 90 -8.43 7.38 -7.54
N SER A 91 -9.66 7.58 -7.06
CA SER A 91 -10.80 6.73 -7.32
C SER A 91 -11.53 7.08 -8.64
N SER A 92 -11.20 8.19 -9.29
CA SER A 92 -11.88 8.63 -10.52
C SER A 92 -11.50 7.79 -11.75
N ASP A 93 -12.46 7.59 -12.66
CA ASP A 93 -12.23 6.88 -13.92
C ASP A 93 -11.23 7.64 -14.81
N ALA A 94 -11.20 8.97 -14.71
CA ALA A 94 -10.23 9.83 -15.37
C ALA A 94 -8.79 9.53 -14.89
N TYR A 95 -8.58 9.41 -13.57
CA TYR A 95 -7.29 9.04 -13.00
C TYR A 95 -6.84 7.65 -13.45
N LYS A 96 -7.74 6.66 -13.40
CA LYS A 96 -7.47 5.29 -13.82
C LYS A 96 -7.02 5.21 -15.29
N LYS A 97 -7.76 5.87 -16.18
CA LYS A 97 -7.42 5.94 -17.61
C LYS A 97 -6.10 6.68 -17.83
N ALA A 98 -5.89 7.78 -17.12
CA ALA A 98 -4.66 8.56 -17.18
C ALA A 98 -3.43 7.73 -16.74
N PHE A 99 -3.54 7.00 -15.64
CA PHE A 99 -2.49 6.13 -15.10
C PHE A 99 -2.07 5.04 -16.08
N TRP A 100 -3.01 4.28 -16.62
CA TRP A 100 -2.68 3.21 -17.56
C TRP A 100 -2.23 3.72 -18.93
N SER A 101 -2.74 4.86 -19.37
CA SER A 101 -2.23 5.52 -20.57
C SER A 101 -0.78 5.97 -20.39
N GLN A 102 -0.43 6.50 -19.21
CA GLN A 102 0.94 6.89 -18.86
C GLN A 102 1.86 5.67 -18.75
N ALA A 103 1.36 4.55 -18.22
CA ALA A 103 2.10 3.30 -18.17
C ALA A 103 2.48 2.78 -19.57
N ARG A 104 1.64 3.01 -20.59
CA ARG A 104 1.88 2.57 -21.99
C ARG A 104 2.49 3.65 -22.92
N ALA A 105 2.41 4.93 -22.57
CA ALA A 105 2.82 6.04 -23.46
C ALA A 105 4.34 6.08 -23.71
N LYS A 106 4.78 6.03 -24.97
CA LYS A 106 6.21 6.08 -25.35
C LYS A 106 6.84 7.44 -25.08
N ASP A 107 6.13 8.50 -25.46
CA ASP A 107 6.57 9.88 -25.38
C ASP A 107 5.68 10.66 -24.42
N GLY A 108 6.27 11.71 -23.82
CA GLY A 108 5.72 12.48 -22.71
C GLY A 108 4.20 12.66 -22.72
N ILE A 109 3.64 12.55 -21.53
CA ILE A 109 2.20 12.58 -21.29
C ILE A 109 1.62 13.95 -21.70
N GLY A 110 0.46 13.97 -22.38
CA GLY A 110 -0.28 15.21 -22.68
C GLY A 110 -0.70 15.96 -21.42
N TYR A 111 -0.89 17.29 -21.50
CA TYR A 111 -1.20 18.15 -20.36
C TYR A 111 -2.43 17.69 -19.57
N GLU A 112 -3.47 17.20 -20.25
CA GLU A 112 -4.69 16.70 -19.61
C GLU A 112 -4.43 15.48 -18.71
N ILE A 113 -3.61 14.54 -19.19
CA ILE A 113 -3.26 13.32 -18.44
C ILE A 113 -2.32 13.67 -17.27
N ARG A 114 -1.40 14.64 -17.45
CA ARG A 114 -0.56 15.13 -16.33
C ARG A 114 -1.38 15.80 -15.24
N ASN A 115 -2.37 16.63 -15.60
CA ASN A 115 -3.24 17.28 -14.64
C ASN A 115 -4.05 16.25 -13.85
N ALA A 116 -4.63 15.25 -14.54
CA ALA A 116 -5.33 14.15 -13.87
C ALA A 116 -4.40 13.36 -12.92
N LEU A 117 -3.14 13.13 -13.30
CA LEU A 117 -2.18 12.40 -12.49
C LEU A 117 -1.54 13.20 -11.35
N SER A 118 -1.70 14.53 -11.34
CA SER A 118 -1.09 15.42 -10.34
C SER A 118 -1.56 15.14 -8.91
N GLU A 119 -2.78 14.62 -8.76
CA GLU A 119 -3.39 14.29 -7.47
C GLU A 119 -2.78 13.05 -6.79
N GLY A 120 -2.02 12.23 -7.53
CA GLY A 120 -1.45 10.98 -7.03
C GLY A 120 0.06 10.89 -7.20
N VAL A 121 0.79 12.00 -7.16
CA VAL A 121 2.26 11.98 -7.22
C VAL A 121 2.83 11.69 -5.82
N ASP A 122 3.62 10.62 -5.69
CA ASP A 122 4.35 10.33 -4.45
C ASP A 122 5.58 11.23 -4.32
N SER A 123 6.00 11.52 -3.08
CA SER A 123 7.11 12.45 -2.77
C SER A 123 8.47 11.99 -3.29
N GLU A 124 8.64 10.69 -3.58
CA GLU A 124 9.85 10.10 -4.16
C GLU A 124 9.82 10.04 -5.69
N GLY A 125 8.77 10.56 -6.32
CA GLY A 125 8.57 10.54 -7.77
C GLY A 125 8.04 9.20 -8.26
N GLY A 126 6.82 9.21 -8.77
CA GLY A 126 6.04 8.05 -9.21
C GLY A 126 4.55 8.37 -9.03
N TYR A 127 3.69 7.59 -9.69
CA TYR A 127 2.25 7.75 -9.55
C TYR A 127 1.72 6.66 -8.61
N LEU A 128 0.88 7.06 -7.68
CA LEU A 128 0.12 6.16 -6.83
C LEU A 128 -0.85 5.37 -7.71
N VAL A 129 -1.06 4.10 -7.39
CA VAL A 129 -2.05 3.30 -8.11
C VAL A 129 -3.47 3.87 -7.94
N PRO A 130 -4.36 3.67 -8.92
CA PRO A 130 -5.78 3.88 -8.71
C PRO A 130 -6.31 3.03 -7.55
N ASP A 131 -7.26 3.56 -6.77
CA ASP A 131 -7.71 2.92 -5.52
C ASP A 131 -8.37 1.56 -5.74
N GLU A 132 -9.08 1.38 -6.85
CA GLU A 132 -9.65 0.07 -7.23
C GLU A 132 -8.55 -0.96 -7.48
N PHE A 133 -7.49 -0.55 -8.18
CA PHE A 133 -6.38 -1.43 -8.46
C PHE A 133 -5.61 -1.78 -7.18
N GLU A 134 -5.40 -0.80 -6.29
CA GLU A 134 -4.82 -1.04 -4.96
C GLU A 134 -5.62 -2.08 -4.17
N LYS A 135 -6.96 -1.97 -4.14
CA LYS A 135 -7.82 -2.94 -3.45
C LYS A 135 -7.64 -4.34 -4.02
N THR A 136 -7.63 -4.50 -5.35
CA THR A 136 -7.41 -5.81 -5.97
C THR A 136 -6.03 -6.39 -5.65
N LEU A 137 -5.02 -5.53 -5.54
CA LEU A 137 -3.65 -5.92 -5.25
C LEU A 137 -3.47 -6.28 -3.76
N VAL A 138 -4.14 -5.57 -2.85
CA VAL A 138 -4.18 -5.93 -1.43
C VAL A 138 -4.92 -7.26 -1.21
N SER A 139 -6.02 -7.50 -1.92
CA SER A 139 -6.72 -8.80 -1.88
C SER A 139 -5.82 -9.94 -2.38
N ALA A 140 -5.14 -9.76 -3.51
CA ALA A 140 -4.22 -10.76 -4.03
C ALA A 140 -3.03 -11.04 -3.08
N LEU A 141 -2.53 -10.02 -2.38
CA LEU A 141 -1.50 -10.19 -1.35
C LEU A 141 -2.03 -11.00 -0.16
N ALA A 142 -3.26 -10.74 0.29
CA ALA A 142 -3.86 -11.47 1.41
C ALA A 142 -4.11 -12.95 1.06
N GLU A 143 -4.52 -13.25 -0.18
CA GLU A 143 -4.70 -14.64 -0.64
C GLU A 143 -3.39 -15.43 -0.72
N THR A 144 -2.26 -14.75 -0.94
CA THR A 144 -0.94 -15.39 -1.08
C THR A 144 -0.21 -15.51 0.26
N ASN A 145 -0.48 -14.63 1.22
CA ASN A 145 0.30 -14.44 2.44
C ASN A 145 -0.53 -14.85 3.67
N ALA A 146 -0.23 -16.03 4.22
CA ALA A 146 -0.95 -16.60 5.35
C ALA A 146 -0.84 -15.72 6.61
N VAL A 147 0.31 -15.05 6.82
CA VAL A 147 0.47 -14.18 7.98
C VAL A 147 -0.43 -12.96 7.88
N ARG A 148 -0.50 -12.33 6.70
CA ARG A 148 -1.30 -11.13 6.43
C ARG A 148 -2.80 -11.40 6.52
N GLU A 149 -3.27 -12.55 6.06
CA GLU A 149 -4.69 -12.93 6.16
C GLU A 149 -5.16 -12.99 7.63
N HIS A 150 -4.29 -13.43 8.54
CA HIS A 150 -4.61 -13.64 9.95
C HIS A 150 -4.09 -12.56 10.90
N ALA A 151 -3.27 -11.63 10.41
CA ALA A 151 -2.78 -10.50 11.15
C ALA A 151 -3.77 -9.33 11.17
N HIS A 152 -3.61 -8.43 12.13
CA HIS A 152 -4.37 -7.19 12.16
C HIS A 152 -3.70 -6.15 11.24
N VAL A 153 -4.30 -5.91 10.07
CA VAL A 153 -3.82 -4.94 9.09
C VAL A 153 -4.52 -3.60 9.29
N PHE A 154 -3.76 -2.52 9.36
CA PHE A 154 -4.29 -1.15 9.38
C PHE A 154 -3.51 -0.25 8.43
N ASN A 155 -4.17 0.80 7.93
CA ASN A 155 -3.59 1.76 7.01
C ASN A 155 -3.19 3.04 7.74
N THR A 156 -1.98 3.51 7.49
CA THR A 156 -1.46 4.77 8.05
C THR A 156 -1.26 5.80 6.92
N SER A 157 -1.97 6.94 7.01
CA SER A 157 -1.91 8.03 6.03
C SER A 157 -0.83 9.07 6.34
N ASN A 158 -0.58 9.35 7.62
CA ASN A 158 0.40 10.35 8.07
C ASN A 158 1.63 9.65 8.65
N GLY A 159 2.83 10.20 8.42
CA GLY A 159 4.13 9.64 8.82
C GLY A 159 4.38 9.51 10.34
N THR A 160 3.34 9.29 11.13
CA THR A 160 3.43 9.02 12.57
C THR A 160 3.60 7.52 12.78
N HIS A 161 4.88 7.14 12.85
CA HIS A 161 5.45 5.82 13.15
C HIS A 161 5.02 5.14 14.46
N LYS A 162 4.11 5.71 15.25
CA LYS A 162 4.02 5.36 16.67
C LYS A 162 2.62 4.91 17.04
N ILE A 163 2.49 3.61 17.33
CA ILE A 163 1.26 3.06 17.88
C ILE A 163 1.57 2.60 19.31
N PRO A 164 1.02 3.27 20.34
CA PRO A 164 1.22 2.83 21.71
C PRO A 164 0.48 1.50 21.90
N VAL A 165 1.17 0.49 22.41
CA VAL A 165 0.59 -0.83 22.68
C VAL A 165 0.96 -1.26 24.08
N VAL A 166 -0.04 -1.59 24.89
CA VAL A 166 0.13 -1.89 26.31
C VAL A 166 0.98 -3.16 26.47
N VAL A 167 2.14 -3.04 27.12
CA VAL A 167 3.15 -4.12 27.23
C VAL A 167 2.85 -5.08 28.37
N SER A 168 2.20 -4.62 29.45
CA SER A 168 1.71 -5.48 30.51
C SER A 168 0.42 -4.93 31.12
N LYS A 169 -0.53 -5.83 31.37
CA LYS A 169 -1.75 -5.53 32.13
C LYS A 169 -1.50 -5.80 33.61
N GLY A 170 -1.96 -4.90 34.48
CA GLY A 170 -2.02 -5.11 35.92
C GLY A 170 -2.85 -6.35 36.26
N SER A 171 -2.48 -7.03 37.33
CA SER A 171 -3.16 -8.21 37.83
C SER A 171 -3.99 -7.86 39.06
N ALA A 172 -5.24 -8.31 39.10
CA ALA A 172 -6.04 -8.25 40.32
C ALA A 172 -5.60 -9.34 41.29
N ALA A 173 -5.50 -9.00 42.58
CA ALA A 173 -5.30 -9.95 43.66
C ALA A 173 -6.59 -10.07 44.49
N TRP A 174 -6.89 -11.26 44.99
CA TRP A 174 -7.91 -11.43 46.03
C TRP A 174 -7.35 -10.85 47.33
N ILE A 175 -8.13 -9.98 47.97
CA ILE A 175 -7.74 -9.27 49.18
C ILE A 175 -8.65 -9.75 50.30
N ASP A 176 -8.08 -10.10 51.44
CA ASP A 176 -8.85 -10.40 52.65
C ASP A 176 -9.63 -9.17 53.14
N GLU A 177 -10.65 -9.40 53.97
CA GLU A 177 -11.37 -8.30 54.63
C GLU A 177 -10.37 -7.45 55.43
N ASN A 178 -10.26 -6.16 55.08
CA ASN A 178 -9.31 -5.19 55.63
C ASN A 178 -7.83 -5.33 55.16
N GLY A 179 -7.56 -6.10 54.12
CA GLY A 179 -6.23 -6.15 53.48
C GLY A 179 -5.93 -4.89 52.65
N ALA A 180 -4.65 -4.51 52.57
CA ALA A 180 -4.20 -3.41 51.74
C ALA A 180 -4.25 -3.80 50.24
N TYR A 181 -4.76 -2.90 49.41
CA TYR A 181 -4.73 -3.07 47.95
C TYR A 181 -3.27 -3.08 47.47
N THR A 182 -2.87 -4.14 46.78
CA THR A 182 -1.59 -4.16 46.06
C THR A 182 -1.71 -3.32 44.80
N GLU A 183 -0.86 -2.29 44.69
CA GLU A 183 -0.73 -1.51 43.45
C GLU A 183 -0.23 -2.43 42.33
N SER A 184 -0.99 -2.51 41.24
CA SER A 184 -0.62 -3.24 40.03
C SER A 184 -0.91 -2.35 38.84
N ASP A 185 0.04 -1.46 38.56
CA ASP A 185 -0.07 -0.50 37.47
C ASP A 185 0.20 -1.16 36.11
N ASP A 186 -0.51 -0.69 35.09
CA ASP A 186 -0.22 -1.00 33.69
C ASP A 186 1.08 -0.30 33.28
N VAL A 187 2.07 -1.07 32.81
CA VAL A 187 3.27 -0.50 32.18
C VAL A 187 2.98 -0.25 30.71
N PHE A 188 2.82 1.03 30.36
CA PHE A 188 2.70 1.47 28.98
C PHE A 188 4.08 1.55 28.33
N GLY A 189 4.50 0.48 27.64
CA GLY A 189 5.56 0.60 26.64
C GLY A 189 4.98 1.11 25.32
N MET A 190 5.72 1.92 24.58
CA MET A 190 5.36 2.27 23.21
C MET A 190 6.17 1.39 22.28
N GLU A 191 5.52 0.45 21.60
CA GLU A 191 6.17 -0.25 20.50
C GLU A 191 5.99 0.52 19.19
N GLN A 192 7.09 0.78 18.50
CA GLN A 192 7.08 1.58 17.28
C GLN A 192 6.96 0.68 16.05
N ILE A 193 6.03 1.00 15.14
CA ILE A 193 5.90 0.37 13.82
C ILE A 193 6.41 1.40 12.80
N ASP A 194 7.55 1.11 12.18
CA ASP A 194 8.17 1.94 11.15
C ASP A 194 7.43 1.80 9.80
N ALA A 195 7.96 2.35 8.71
CA ALA A 195 7.45 2.15 7.36
C ALA A 195 8.62 1.81 6.44
N HIS A 196 8.95 0.52 6.37
CA HIS A 196 10.06 0.04 5.56
C HIS A 196 9.65 -0.12 4.10
N LYS A 197 10.54 0.28 3.17
CA LYS A 197 10.26 0.22 1.73
C LYS A 197 10.57 -1.16 1.17
N VAL A 198 9.56 -1.83 0.62
CA VAL A 198 9.68 -3.02 -0.23
C VAL A 198 9.42 -2.60 -1.68
N GLY A 199 10.20 -3.11 -2.62
CA GLY A 199 10.00 -2.77 -4.02
C GLY A 199 10.67 -3.74 -4.97
N THR A 200 10.13 -3.80 -6.18
CA THR A 200 10.60 -4.68 -7.25
C THR A 200 10.58 -3.95 -8.58
N ILE A 201 11.40 -4.43 -9.52
CA ILE A 201 11.40 -3.96 -10.91
C ILE A 201 10.89 -5.11 -11.78
N ILE A 202 9.82 -4.85 -12.52
CA ILE A 202 9.28 -5.77 -13.52
C ILE A 202 9.65 -5.23 -14.89
N LYS A 203 10.24 -6.07 -15.75
CA LYS A 203 10.65 -5.69 -17.10
C LYS A 203 9.67 -6.25 -18.10
N VAL A 204 9.24 -5.43 -19.05
CA VAL A 204 8.33 -5.82 -20.13
C VAL A 204 8.95 -5.39 -21.46
N SER A 205 8.88 -6.25 -22.48
CA SER A 205 9.31 -5.88 -23.84
C SER A 205 8.43 -4.76 -24.39
N GLU A 206 9.02 -3.79 -25.07
CA GLU A 206 8.26 -2.75 -25.76
C GLU A 206 7.27 -3.34 -26.77
N GLU A 207 7.68 -4.35 -27.53
CA GLU A 207 6.82 -5.02 -28.52
C GLU A 207 5.55 -5.60 -27.88
N LEU A 208 5.71 -6.24 -26.71
CA LEU A 208 4.60 -6.81 -25.95
C LEU A 208 3.73 -5.72 -25.31
N LEU A 209 4.33 -4.62 -24.86
CA LEU A 209 3.62 -3.51 -24.22
C LEU A 209 2.67 -2.79 -25.19
N TYR A 210 3.04 -2.72 -26.48
CA TYR A 210 2.25 -2.12 -27.54
C TYR A 210 1.20 -3.07 -28.13
N ASP A 211 1.25 -4.36 -27.81
CA ASP A 211 0.19 -5.29 -28.22
C ASP A 211 -1.09 -5.00 -27.41
N SER A 212 -2.18 -4.75 -28.14
CA SER A 212 -3.51 -4.51 -27.58
C SER A 212 -4.09 -5.72 -26.83
N ALA A 213 -3.63 -6.94 -27.15
CA ALA A 213 -4.07 -8.16 -26.48
C ALA A 213 -3.40 -8.37 -25.11
N PHE A 214 -2.32 -7.65 -24.81
CA PHE A 214 -1.59 -7.82 -23.55
C PHE A 214 -2.26 -7.06 -22.40
N ASP A 215 -2.81 -7.81 -21.43
CA ASP A 215 -3.34 -7.25 -20.19
C ASP A 215 -2.20 -6.96 -19.20
N LEU A 216 -1.62 -5.78 -19.39
CA LEU A 216 -0.58 -5.22 -18.53
C LEU A 216 -1.05 -5.07 -17.07
N GLU A 217 -2.33 -4.73 -16.85
CA GLU A 217 -2.88 -4.48 -15.52
C GLU A 217 -2.90 -5.79 -14.72
N ASN A 218 -3.45 -6.85 -15.30
CA ASN A 218 -3.51 -8.14 -14.64
C ASN A 218 -2.13 -8.78 -14.46
N TYR A 219 -1.26 -8.70 -15.48
CA TYR A 219 0.12 -9.18 -15.38
C TYR A 219 0.89 -8.52 -14.23
N PHE A 220 0.76 -7.20 -14.08
CA PHE A 220 1.39 -6.53 -12.94
C PHE A 220 0.77 -6.89 -11.61
N ARG A 221 -0.55 -7.06 -11.54
CA ARG A 221 -1.22 -7.49 -10.31
C ARG A 221 -0.64 -8.81 -9.81
N GLU A 222 -0.56 -9.81 -10.69
CA GLU A 222 -0.07 -11.15 -10.34
C GLU A 222 1.42 -11.13 -9.96
N GLU A 223 2.27 -10.51 -10.78
CA GLU A 223 3.72 -10.45 -10.50
C GLU A 223 4.05 -9.59 -9.28
N PHE A 224 3.30 -8.51 -9.04
CA PHE A 224 3.45 -7.71 -7.83
C PHE A 224 3.03 -8.51 -6.61
N ALA A 225 1.83 -9.10 -6.63
CA ALA A 225 1.31 -9.88 -5.51
C ALA A 225 2.23 -11.03 -5.16
N ARG A 226 2.75 -11.76 -6.16
CA ARG A 226 3.72 -12.82 -5.95
C ARG A 226 5.04 -12.32 -5.37
N ARG A 227 5.73 -11.39 -6.04
CA ARG A 227 7.10 -10.98 -5.63
C ARG A 227 7.11 -10.20 -4.31
N ILE A 228 6.16 -9.28 -4.14
CA ILE A 228 6.07 -8.50 -2.90
C ILE A 228 5.44 -9.34 -1.80
N GLY A 229 4.43 -10.16 -2.10
CA GLY A 229 3.82 -11.07 -1.13
C GLY A 229 4.82 -12.08 -0.56
N ASP A 230 5.65 -12.68 -1.41
CA ASP A 230 6.74 -13.58 -1.00
C ASP A 230 7.74 -12.87 -0.07
N CYS A 231 8.16 -11.65 -0.44
CA CYS A 231 9.09 -10.85 0.37
C CYS A 231 8.47 -10.41 1.70
N GLU A 232 7.17 -10.09 1.71
CA GLU A 232 6.43 -9.71 2.91
C GLU A 232 6.25 -10.91 3.85
N GLU A 233 5.86 -12.08 3.33
CA GLU A 233 5.68 -13.31 4.11
C GLU A 233 7.01 -13.72 4.78
N ASP A 234 8.12 -13.71 4.04
CA ASP A 234 9.45 -13.95 4.61
C ASP A 234 9.82 -12.91 5.67
N ALA A 235 9.51 -11.64 5.44
CA ALA A 235 9.80 -10.59 6.41
C ALA A 235 8.92 -10.71 7.68
N PHE A 236 7.66 -11.09 7.56
CA PHE A 236 6.76 -11.28 8.70
C PHE A 236 7.09 -12.53 9.51
N LEU A 237 7.71 -13.55 8.90
CA LEU A 237 8.18 -14.74 9.62
C LEU A 237 9.62 -14.58 10.14
N ASN A 238 10.57 -14.28 9.27
CA ASN A 238 12.02 -14.30 9.53
C ASN A 238 12.68 -12.91 9.65
N GLY A 239 11.88 -11.83 9.60
CA GLY A 239 12.39 -10.46 9.65
C GLY A 239 13.23 -10.15 10.88
N ASN A 240 14.33 -9.42 10.68
CA ASN A 240 15.29 -9.11 11.73
C ASN A 240 15.08 -7.74 12.39
N GLY A 241 14.05 -6.97 11.99
CA GLY A 241 13.78 -5.62 12.49
C GLY A 241 14.74 -4.53 11.95
N THR A 242 15.71 -4.86 11.08
CA THR A 242 16.67 -3.89 10.52
C THR A 242 16.28 -3.55 9.08
N LYS A 243 15.64 -2.39 8.89
CA LYS A 243 15.10 -1.94 7.59
C LYS A 243 14.06 -2.88 6.98
N LYS A 244 13.49 -3.76 7.79
CA LYS A 244 12.43 -4.71 7.46
C LYS A 244 11.68 -5.09 8.75
N PRO A 245 10.44 -5.60 8.64
CA PRO A 245 9.65 -6.05 9.79
C PRO A 245 10.40 -6.90 10.82
N THR A 246 9.93 -6.83 12.06
CA THR A 246 10.33 -7.79 13.08
C THR A 246 9.45 -9.03 12.91
N GLY A 247 10.07 -10.13 12.47
CA GLY A 247 9.37 -11.37 12.16
C GLY A 247 8.92 -12.13 13.41
N LEU A 248 7.87 -12.93 13.27
CA LEU A 248 7.32 -13.79 14.32
C LEU A 248 8.36 -14.79 14.86
N LEU A 249 9.33 -15.23 14.06
CA LEU A 249 10.36 -16.17 14.48
C LEU A 249 11.62 -15.48 15.05
N ASN A 250 11.66 -14.14 15.07
CA ASN A 250 12.80 -13.41 15.63
C ASN A 250 13.03 -13.81 17.11
N ALA A 251 14.29 -13.80 17.54
CA ALA A 251 14.66 -14.04 18.95
C ALA A 251 14.18 -12.91 19.87
N THR A 252 14.18 -11.67 19.36
CA THR A 252 13.78 -10.46 20.09
C THR A 252 12.57 -9.85 19.41
N GLY A 253 11.48 -9.61 20.15
CA GLY A 253 10.24 -9.04 19.61
C GLY A 253 9.41 -10.00 18.75
N GLY A 254 9.83 -11.26 18.62
CA GLY A 254 9.05 -12.34 18.01
C GLY A 254 8.30 -13.20 19.03
N ALA A 255 7.67 -14.27 18.54
CA ALA A 255 6.96 -15.25 19.34
C ALA A 255 7.90 -15.98 20.31
N GLN A 256 7.40 -16.22 21.52
CA GLN A 256 8.16 -16.91 22.56
C GLN A 256 8.23 -18.41 22.28
N VAL A 257 9.33 -19.04 22.68
CA VAL A 257 9.45 -20.50 22.61
C VAL A 257 8.47 -21.11 23.61
N GLY A 258 7.52 -21.91 23.10
CA GLY A 258 6.56 -22.64 23.92
C GLY A 258 7.06 -24.03 24.28
N VAL A 259 7.73 -24.68 23.32
CA VAL A 259 8.31 -26.02 23.46
C VAL A 259 9.65 -26.07 22.74
N THR A 260 10.61 -26.75 23.36
CA THR A 260 11.85 -27.16 22.70
C THR A 260 11.76 -28.65 22.44
N ALA A 261 11.83 -29.06 21.18
CA ALA A 261 11.81 -30.46 20.81
C ALA A 261 13.06 -31.18 21.33
N ALA A 262 12.93 -32.48 21.60
CA ALA A 262 14.03 -33.31 22.06
C ALA A 262 15.04 -33.64 20.94
N SER A 263 14.62 -33.55 19.68
CA SER A 263 15.45 -33.81 18.50
C SER A 263 15.70 -32.52 17.72
N ALA A 264 16.79 -32.49 16.96
CA ALA A 264 17.09 -31.43 16.00
C ALA A 264 16.28 -31.57 14.69
N THR A 265 15.75 -32.76 14.40
CA THR A 265 15.14 -33.09 13.10
C THR A 265 13.81 -33.84 13.21
N ALA A 266 13.56 -34.54 14.30
CA ALA A 266 12.30 -35.25 14.54
C ALA A 266 11.32 -34.40 15.34
N ILE A 267 10.04 -34.53 15.03
CA ILE A 267 8.93 -33.93 15.78
C ILE A 267 8.05 -35.08 16.25
N THR A 268 7.57 -35.02 17.48
CA THR A 268 6.69 -36.02 18.08
C THR A 268 5.28 -35.48 18.26
N ALA A 269 4.31 -36.38 18.48
CA ALA A 269 2.93 -35.98 18.75
C ALA A 269 2.80 -35.24 20.10
N ASP A 270 3.56 -35.67 21.11
CA ASP A 270 3.55 -35.06 22.44
C ASP A 270 4.02 -33.60 22.39
N GLU A 271 5.08 -33.31 21.62
CA GLU A 271 5.58 -31.94 21.45
C GLU A 271 4.54 -31.01 20.78
N LEU A 272 3.69 -31.53 19.90
CA LEU A 272 2.58 -30.76 19.29
C LEU A 272 1.49 -30.46 20.33
N ILE A 273 1.17 -31.43 21.18
CA ILE A 273 0.20 -31.28 22.27
C ILE A 273 0.74 -30.27 23.28
N ASP A 274 2.00 -30.38 23.68
CA ASP A 274 2.64 -29.46 24.61
C ASP A 274 2.65 -28.03 24.05
N LEU A 275 2.96 -27.86 22.76
CA LEU A 275 2.91 -26.54 22.12
C LEU A 275 1.47 -25.99 22.14
N PHE A 276 0.47 -26.83 21.86
CA PHE A 276 -0.93 -26.45 21.93
C PHE A 276 -1.34 -25.98 23.34
N TYR A 277 -0.87 -26.64 24.40
CA TYR A 277 -1.18 -26.27 25.78
C TYR A 277 -0.26 -25.17 26.35
N SER A 278 0.85 -24.84 25.67
CA SER A 278 1.73 -23.72 26.04
C SER A 278 1.12 -22.34 25.78
N VAL A 279 0.14 -22.25 24.87
CA VAL A 279 -0.62 -21.02 24.58
C VAL A 279 -1.78 -20.89 25.58
N LYS A 280 -1.93 -19.70 26.19
CA LYS A 280 -3.01 -19.46 27.16
C LYS A 280 -4.39 -19.65 26.52
N SER A 281 -5.34 -20.18 27.29
CA SER A 281 -6.68 -20.52 26.80
C SER A 281 -7.44 -19.42 26.05
N PRO A 282 -7.34 -18.12 26.41
CA PRO A 282 -8.01 -17.06 25.65
C PRO A 282 -7.54 -16.97 24.19
N TYR A 283 -6.24 -17.10 23.94
CA TYR A 283 -5.64 -16.99 22.61
C TYR A 283 -5.84 -18.26 21.77
N ARG A 284 -6.07 -19.42 22.41
CA ARG A 284 -6.32 -20.68 21.69
C ARG A 284 -7.63 -20.68 20.90
N LYS A 285 -8.55 -19.75 21.11
CA LYS A 285 -9.83 -19.74 20.38
C LYS A 285 -9.62 -19.53 18.88
N ASN A 286 -8.84 -18.51 18.51
CA ASN A 286 -8.56 -18.14 17.11
C ASN A 286 -7.18 -18.60 16.64
N ALA A 287 -6.48 -19.41 17.43
CA ALA A 287 -5.14 -19.85 17.08
C ALA A 287 -5.10 -20.75 15.84
N ILE A 288 -4.04 -20.57 15.04
CA ILE A 288 -3.77 -21.35 13.83
C ILE A 288 -2.34 -21.93 13.88
N TRP A 289 -2.11 -22.97 13.08
CA TRP A 289 -0.77 -23.52 12.85
C TRP A 289 -0.17 -22.93 11.58
N VAL A 290 1.07 -22.44 11.65
CA VAL A 290 1.85 -22.04 10.46
C VAL A 290 3.11 -22.91 10.39
N LEU A 291 3.27 -23.62 9.27
CA LEU A 291 4.24 -24.69 9.09
C LEU A 291 4.88 -24.64 7.70
N ASN A 292 6.03 -25.31 7.53
CA ASN A 292 6.54 -25.66 6.21
C ASN A 292 5.91 -26.98 5.73
N ASP A 293 5.72 -27.18 4.42
CA ASP A 293 5.24 -28.44 3.84
C ASP A 293 6.09 -29.65 4.25
N ALA A 294 7.40 -29.48 4.42
CA ALA A 294 8.30 -30.52 4.91
C ALA A 294 7.95 -30.93 6.36
N THR A 295 7.56 -29.96 7.18
CA THR A 295 7.13 -30.17 8.57
C THR A 295 5.76 -30.86 8.62
N VAL A 296 4.80 -30.42 7.80
CA VAL A 296 3.49 -31.08 7.67
C VAL A 296 3.66 -32.54 7.23
N ARG A 297 4.56 -32.81 6.29
CA ARG A 297 4.90 -34.17 5.86
C ARG A 297 5.46 -35.02 7.00
N ALA A 298 6.30 -34.45 7.87
CA ALA A 298 6.83 -35.16 9.03
C ALA A 298 5.71 -35.49 10.03
N ILE A 299 4.82 -34.54 10.32
CA ILE A 299 3.66 -34.73 11.20
C ILE A 299 2.71 -35.80 10.65
N ARG A 300 2.45 -35.80 9.34
CA ARG A 300 1.62 -36.83 8.68
C ARG A 300 2.20 -38.23 8.76
N LYS A 301 3.51 -38.37 8.92
CA LYS A 301 4.17 -39.67 9.04
C LYS A 301 4.14 -40.22 10.47
N LEU A 302 3.63 -39.47 11.46
CA LEU A 302 3.50 -39.93 12.83
C LEU A 302 2.51 -41.08 12.92
N LYS A 303 2.89 -42.11 13.67
CA LYS A 303 2.13 -43.35 13.82
C LYS A 303 1.96 -43.71 15.29
N ASP A 304 0.89 -44.44 15.60
CA ASP A 304 0.73 -45.10 16.88
C ASP A 304 1.61 -46.37 16.98
N GLY A 305 1.60 -47.01 18.16
CA GLY A 305 2.31 -48.27 18.39
C GLY A 305 1.86 -49.44 17.50
N ASN A 306 0.70 -49.32 16.85
CA ASN A 306 0.13 -50.31 15.94
C ASN A 306 0.45 -49.99 14.46
N GLY A 307 1.22 -48.94 14.19
CA GLY A 307 1.64 -48.53 12.86
C GLY A 307 0.59 -47.72 12.08
N GLN A 308 -0.51 -47.34 12.71
CA GLN A 308 -1.56 -46.50 12.12
C GLN A 308 -1.18 -45.03 12.18
N TYR A 309 -1.47 -44.27 11.12
CA TYR A 309 -1.21 -42.83 11.10
C TYR A 309 -2.10 -42.09 12.11
N LEU A 310 -1.50 -41.22 12.92
CA LEU A 310 -2.21 -40.43 13.93
C LEU A 310 -3.06 -39.33 13.32
N TRP A 311 -2.64 -38.81 12.17
CA TRP A 311 -3.30 -37.72 11.47
C TRP A 311 -3.72 -38.17 10.08
N GLN A 312 -4.98 -37.91 9.74
CA GLN A 312 -5.53 -38.12 8.41
C GLN A 312 -5.95 -36.76 7.85
N PRO A 313 -5.61 -36.47 6.57
CA PRO A 313 -6.04 -35.24 5.94
C PRO A 313 -7.56 -35.23 5.76
N ALA A 314 -8.10 -34.05 5.53
CA ALA A 314 -9.50 -33.92 5.17
C ALA A 314 -9.83 -34.75 3.91
N LEU A 315 -10.90 -35.55 3.98
CA LEU A 315 -11.31 -36.46 2.90
C LEU A 315 -12.28 -35.81 1.90
N ARG A 316 -12.83 -34.63 2.23
CA ARG A 316 -13.76 -33.88 1.40
C ARG A 316 -13.12 -32.61 0.85
N GLU A 317 -13.41 -32.32 -0.40
CA GLU A 317 -13.03 -31.07 -1.06
C GLU A 317 -13.64 -29.88 -0.32
N GLY A 318 -12.80 -28.91 0.07
CA GLY A 318 -13.19 -27.72 0.83
C GLY A 318 -13.11 -27.84 2.36
N GLU A 319 -12.78 -29.00 2.92
CA GLU A 319 -12.45 -29.12 4.35
C GLU A 319 -10.97 -28.79 4.60
N PHE A 320 -10.70 -28.01 5.65
CA PHE A 320 -9.34 -27.64 6.01
C PHE A 320 -8.66 -28.78 6.76
N ASP A 321 -7.37 -28.97 6.47
CA ASP A 321 -6.50 -29.81 7.27
C ASP A 321 -6.37 -29.23 8.69
N THR A 322 -6.61 -30.06 9.70
CA THR A 322 -6.54 -29.64 11.11
C THR A 322 -5.62 -30.52 11.94
N ILE A 323 -4.86 -29.88 12.83
CA ILE A 323 -4.12 -30.55 13.92
C ILE A 323 -4.74 -30.07 15.23
N LEU A 324 -5.15 -31.02 16.09
CA LEU A 324 -5.79 -30.73 17.38
C LEU A 324 -7.00 -29.77 17.25
N GLY A 325 -7.77 -29.92 16.16
CA GLY A 325 -8.95 -29.11 15.89
C GLY A 325 -8.67 -27.67 15.43
N LYS A 326 -7.42 -27.34 15.09
CA LYS A 326 -7.00 -26.02 14.57
C LYS A 326 -6.48 -26.12 13.15
N LYS A 327 -6.80 -25.10 12.34
CA LYS A 327 -6.42 -25.04 10.92
C LYS A 327 -4.91 -24.98 10.74
N ILE A 328 -4.44 -25.61 9.67
CA ILE A 328 -3.05 -25.58 9.23
C ILE A 328 -2.92 -24.66 8.02
N TYR A 329 -1.95 -23.76 8.09
CA TYR A 329 -1.48 -22.95 6.97
C TYR A 329 -0.03 -23.30 6.69
N THR A 330 0.31 -23.42 5.42
CA THR A 330 1.68 -23.70 4.99
C THR A 330 2.31 -22.46 4.38
N SER A 331 3.56 -22.22 4.75
CA SER A 331 4.36 -21.13 4.21
C SER A 331 5.75 -21.67 3.87
N PRO A 332 6.26 -21.46 2.64
CA PRO A 332 7.57 -21.94 2.23
C PRO A 332 8.70 -21.24 3.00
N PHE A 333 8.42 -20.08 3.62
CA PHE A 333 9.37 -19.30 4.41
C PHE A 333 9.47 -19.76 5.87
N MET A 334 8.60 -20.67 6.33
CA MET A 334 8.81 -21.34 7.62
C MET A 334 10.07 -22.22 7.56
N PRO A 335 10.97 -22.15 8.55
CA PRO A 335 12.17 -22.98 8.60
C PRO A 335 11.84 -24.48 8.63
N THR A 336 12.61 -25.27 7.90
CA THR A 336 12.59 -26.73 7.96
C THR A 336 13.30 -27.23 9.23
N ALA A 337 13.03 -28.48 9.64
CA ALA A 337 13.66 -29.08 10.81
C ALA A 337 15.20 -29.14 10.70
N ALA A 338 15.86 -28.38 11.56
CA ALA A 338 17.30 -28.28 11.70
C ALA A 338 17.65 -27.81 13.12
N ALA A 339 18.90 -28.00 13.54
CA ALA A 339 19.34 -27.66 14.89
C ALA A 339 19.01 -26.20 15.27
N GLY A 340 18.26 -26.03 16.37
CA GLY A 340 17.85 -24.72 16.89
C GLY A 340 16.81 -23.96 16.05
N ALA A 341 16.30 -24.54 14.95
CA ALA A 341 15.33 -23.88 14.08
C ALA A 341 13.94 -23.82 14.73
N LYS A 342 13.24 -22.69 14.57
CA LYS A 342 11.83 -22.53 14.94
C LYS A 342 10.97 -23.03 13.78
N THR A 343 10.39 -24.21 13.93
CA THR A 343 9.81 -24.98 12.79
C THR A 343 8.30 -24.99 12.74
N ILE A 344 7.66 -24.67 13.85
CA ILE A 344 6.22 -24.62 14.01
C ILE A 344 5.89 -23.34 14.74
N LEU A 345 4.92 -22.61 14.22
CA LEU A 345 4.29 -21.49 14.89
C LEU A 345 2.84 -21.86 15.22
N PHE A 346 2.42 -21.58 16.46
CA PHE A 346 1.05 -21.78 16.92
C PHE A 346 0.59 -20.61 17.77
N GLY A 347 -0.56 -20.03 17.40
CA GLY A 347 -1.15 -18.95 18.18
C GLY A 347 -2.10 -18.08 17.40
N ASP A 348 -2.58 -17.04 18.06
CA ASP A 348 -3.48 -16.06 17.46
C ASP A 348 -2.67 -14.95 16.77
N LEU A 349 -2.64 -15.00 15.44
CA LEU A 349 -1.91 -14.02 14.64
C LEU A 349 -2.58 -12.64 14.61
N SER A 350 -3.81 -12.47 15.12
CA SER A 350 -4.44 -11.13 15.19
C SER A 350 -3.66 -10.15 16.08
N TYR A 351 -2.77 -10.67 16.93
CA TYR A 351 -1.86 -9.89 17.77
C TYR A 351 -0.54 -9.54 17.06
N TYR A 352 -0.33 -10.01 15.83
CA TYR A 352 0.66 -9.47 14.92
C TYR A 352 0.02 -8.33 14.12
N TRP A 353 0.59 -7.15 14.24
CA TRP A 353 0.03 -5.93 13.65
C TRP A 353 0.86 -5.54 12.45
N ILE A 354 0.20 -5.38 11.31
CA ILE A 354 0.79 -4.95 10.05
C ILE A 354 0.32 -3.53 9.75
N GLY A 355 1.27 -2.61 9.68
CA GLY A 355 1.03 -1.23 9.28
C GLY A 355 1.38 -1.05 7.81
N ASP A 356 0.38 -0.94 6.96
CA ASP A 356 0.57 -0.55 5.57
C ASP A 356 0.52 0.98 5.48
N ARG A 357 1.55 1.61 4.91
CA ARG A 357 1.46 3.02 4.56
C ARG A 357 0.70 3.13 3.25
N GLN A 358 -0.32 3.98 3.22
CA GLN A 358 -1.20 4.12 2.07
C GLN A 358 -0.41 4.46 0.80
N GLY A 359 -0.74 3.78 -0.30
CA GLY A 359 -0.20 4.06 -1.61
C GLY A 359 0.90 3.08 -2.05
N VAL A 360 0.54 2.18 -2.95
CA VAL A 360 1.51 1.51 -3.82
C VAL A 360 1.94 2.49 -4.91
N THR A 361 3.23 2.77 -5.01
CA THR A 361 3.78 3.68 -6.00
C THR A 361 4.28 2.90 -7.20
N PHE A 362 3.88 3.31 -8.40
CA PHE A 362 4.42 2.82 -9.66
C PHE A 362 5.21 3.91 -10.38
N LYS A 363 6.40 3.53 -10.86
CA LYS A 363 7.27 4.39 -11.65
C LYS A 363 7.77 3.63 -12.87
N ARG A 364 7.48 4.18 -14.04
CA ARG A 364 8.02 3.69 -15.30
C ARG A 364 9.43 4.21 -15.53
N LEU A 365 10.33 3.33 -15.96
CA LEU A 365 11.72 3.57 -16.28
C LEU A 365 11.90 3.31 -17.79
N ASN A 366 12.07 4.38 -18.56
CA ASN A 366 12.26 4.31 -20.01
C ASN A 366 13.74 4.12 -20.37
N GLU A 367 14.62 4.94 -19.81
CA GLU A 367 16.00 5.05 -20.29
C GLU A 367 16.90 3.88 -19.82
N ARG A 368 16.63 3.31 -18.64
CA ARG A 368 17.50 2.31 -18.02
C ARG A 368 17.57 0.97 -18.77
N PHE A 369 16.57 0.66 -19.58
CA PHE A 369 16.47 -0.61 -20.31
C PHE A 369 16.23 -0.43 -21.82
N ALA A 370 16.42 0.80 -22.32
CA ALA A 370 16.23 1.14 -23.73
C ALA A 370 17.15 0.32 -24.65
N ASP A 371 18.38 0.01 -24.21
CA ASP A 371 19.35 -0.79 -24.97
C ASP A 371 18.84 -2.20 -25.33
N TYR A 372 17.88 -2.72 -24.56
CA TYR A 372 17.28 -4.05 -24.77
C TYR A 372 15.87 -3.97 -25.37
N GLY A 373 15.37 -2.78 -25.73
CA GLY A 373 13.97 -2.59 -26.16
C GLY A 373 12.96 -2.95 -25.07
N GLN A 374 13.29 -2.71 -23.80
CA GLN A 374 12.45 -3.06 -22.65
C GLN A 374 12.08 -1.82 -21.84
N VAL A 375 10.90 -1.88 -21.22
CA VAL A 375 10.44 -0.90 -20.24
C VAL A 375 10.49 -1.52 -18.85
N GLY A 376 11.06 -0.78 -17.89
CA GLY A 376 11.06 -1.17 -16.48
C GLY A 376 9.91 -0.52 -15.72
N PHE A 377 9.20 -1.30 -14.91
CA PHE A 377 8.18 -0.81 -13.99
C PHE A 377 8.67 -1.04 -12.57
N LEU A 378 9.04 0.03 -11.89
CA LEU A 378 9.38 0.04 -10.47
C LEU A 378 8.10 0.16 -9.68
N ALA A 379 7.78 -0.89 -8.93
CA ALA A 379 6.66 -0.90 -8.01
C ALA A 379 7.20 -0.94 -6.58
N SER A 380 6.70 -0.06 -5.71
CA SER A 380 7.12 -0.03 -4.32
C SER A 380 5.98 0.23 -3.37
N LYS A 381 6.07 -0.37 -2.20
CA LYS A 381 5.16 -0.22 -1.07
C LYS A 381 5.97 0.05 0.19
N ARG A 382 5.36 0.69 1.18
CA ARG A 382 5.94 0.79 2.51
C ARG A 382 5.08 0.03 3.51
N VAL A 383 5.70 -0.86 4.25
CA VAL A 383 5.05 -1.77 5.20
C VAL A 383 5.97 -2.01 6.39
N ASP A 384 5.37 -2.19 7.55
CA ASP A 384 6.05 -2.76 8.70
C ASP A 384 5.13 -3.67 9.49
N GLY A 385 5.72 -4.55 10.31
CA GLY A 385 4.99 -5.55 11.06
C GLY A 385 5.66 -5.85 12.40
N LYS A 386 4.86 -5.98 13.45
CA LYS A 386 5.35 -6.30 14.79
C LYS A 386 4.36 -7.10 15.62
N LEU A 387 4.88 -7.99 16.45
CA LEU A 387 4.09 -8.75 17.42
C LEU A 387 3.82 -7.90 18.66
N VAL A 388 2.54 -7.63 18.93
CA VAL A 388 2.10 -6.80 20.06
C VAL A 388 2.10 -7.57 21.37
N LEU A 389 1.58 -8.80 21.35
CA LEU A 389 1.52 -9.68 22.53
C LEU A 389 2.30 -10.96 22.27
N PRO A 390 3.56 -11.06 22.75
CA PRO A 390 4.39 -12.25 22.57
C PRO A 390 3.85 -13.52 23.22
N GLU A 391 2.90 -13.41 24.17
CA GLU A 391 2.26 -14.56 24.82
C GLU A 391 1.11 -15.18 24.01
N ALA A 392 0.59 -14.47 23.00
CA ALA A 392 -0.50 -14.94 22.15
C ALA A 392 -0.02 -15.94 21.08
N VAL A 393 1.28 -15.92 20.78
CA VAL A 393 1.91 -16.78 19.77
C VAL A 393 3.12 -17.48 20.36
N LYS A 394 3.19 -18.80 20.18
CA LYS A 394 4.29 -19.64 20.62
C LYS A 394 4.89 -20.40 19.45
N VAL A 395 6.17 -20.73 19.58
CA VAL A 395 6.90 -21.54 18.58
C VAL A 395 7.43 -22.81 19.20
N LEU A 396 7.53 -23.87 18.38
CA LEU A 396 8.34 -25.04 18.69
C LEU A 396 9.72 -24.86 18.04
N GLN A 397 10.73 -24.89 18.90
CA GLN A 397 12.13 -24.83 18.50
C GLN A 397 12.73 -26.25 18.53
N GLN A 398 13.44 -26.62 17.47
CA GLN A 398 14.18 -27.88 17.43
C GLN A 398 15.37 -27.85 18.41
N ALA A 399 15.79 -29.02 18.89
CA ALA A 399 16.96 -29.12 19.75
C ALA A 399 18.18 -28.48 19.09
N ALA A 400 19.05 -27.84 19.89
CA ALA A 400 20.27 -27.21 19.39
C ALA A 400 21.38 -28.22 19.05
N LYS A 401 21.26 -29.47 19.51
CA LYS A 401 22.21 -30.58 19.28
C LYS A 401 21.47 -31.90 19.16
#